data_AF-A0A6G0WFD2-F1
#
_entry.id   AF-A0A6G0WFD2-F1
#
_cell.length_a   1.000
_cell.length_b   1.000
_cell.length_c   1.000
_cell.angle_alpha   90.00
_cell.angle_beta   90.00
_cell.angle_gamma   90.00
#
_symmetry.space_group_name_H-M   'P 1'
#
loop_
_entity.id
_entity.type
_entity.pdbx_description
1 polymer ?
#
loop_
_entity_poly.entity_id
_entity_poly.type
_entity_poly.pdbx_seq_one_letter_code
_entity_poly.pdbx_strand_id
1 'polypeptide(L)'
;PPIKIELPKKKRSPPQCHDCQAFYHTSNFCHQSSRCVKCGENHFTSECTKPPSEPAKCALCLGPHTASYRGCPVFKKLKENRRKSELHKSIRHPVLYQNTSFTNTSTYKSPDVGREDHARQPKMKSYAEAVKFVNAPVEAILTILTQFISNFNSLISPLISLFTEVIHKRFSP
;
A
#
# COMPACT_ATOMS: atom_id res chain seq x y z
N PRO A 1 34.75 28.77 -17.81
CA PRO A 1 34.58 27.31 -17.60
C PRO A 1 33.26 26.81 -18.22
N PRO A 2 33.24 25.63 -18.86
CA PRO A 2 32.00 25.06 -19.38
C PRO A 2 31.05 24.67 -18.23
N ILE A 3 29.76 24.95 -18.42
CA ILE A 3 28.70 24.63 -17.46
C ILE A 3 28.45 23.12 -17.50
N LYS A 4 28.66 22.44 -16.38
CA LYS A 4 28.41 20.99 -16.24
C LYS A 4 26.96 20.79 -15.76
N ILE A 5 26.09 20.28 -16.63
CA ILE A 5 24.70 19.95 -16.27
C ILE A 5 24.69 18.54 -15.68
N GLU A 6 24.33 18.40 -14.40
CA GLU A 6 24.17 17.09 -13.76
C GLU A 6 22.80 16.46 -14.07
N LEU A 7 22.80 15.14 -14.27
CA LEU A 7 21.56 14.38 -14.45
C LEU A 7 20.70 14.38 -13.17
N PRO A 8 19.36 14.48 -13.28
CA PRO A 8 18.47 14.38 -12.13
C PRO A 8 18.69 13.09 -11.33
N LYS A 9 19.00 13.23 -10.04
CA LYS A 9 19.16 12.08 -9.14
C LYS A 9 17.83 11.33 -9.00
N LYS A 10 17.82 10.05 -9.38
CA LYS A 10 16.66 9.17 -9.22
C LYS A 10 16.31 9.03 -7.73
N LYS A 11 15.12 9.50 -7.32
CA LYS A 11 14.60 9.32 -5.96
C LYS A 11 14.20 7.86 -5.76
N ARG A 12 14.76 7.21 -4.73
CA ARG A 12 14.48 5.80 -4.40
C ARG A 12 13.29 5.59 -3.45
N SER A 13 12.55 6.63 -3.09
CA SER A 13 11.33 6.50 -2.29
C SER A 13 10.09 6.49 -3.18
N PRO A 14 9.05 5.71 -2.86
CA PRO A 14 7.76 5.86 -3.53
C PRO A 14 7.23 7.29 -3.35
N PRO A 15 6.34 7.75 -4.26
CA PRO A 15 5.69 9.04 -4.11
C PRO A 15 4.92 9.09 -2.79
N GLN A 16 4.87 10.28 -2.21
CA GLN A 16 4.05 10.60 -1.04
C GLN A 16 2.93 11.52 -1.52
N CYS A 17 1.70 11.19 -1.17
CA CYS A 17 0.53 11.99 -1.48
C CYS A 17 0.52 13.24 -0.58
N HIS A 18 0.33 14.42 -1.16
CA HIS A 18 0.28 15.67 -0.40
C HIS A 18 -1.08 15.88 0.28
N ASP A 19 -2.11 15.16 -0.16
CA ASP A 19 -3.46 15.30 0.39
C ASP A 19 -3.59 14.44 1.63
N CYS A 20 -3.33 13.13 1.55
CA CYS A 20 -3.51 12.20 2.68
C CYS A 20 -2.21 11.83 3.42
N GLN A 21 -1.06 12.36 2.99
CA GLN A 21 0.29 12.07 3.55
C GLN A 21 0.81 10.64 3.39
N ALA A 22 0.03 9.72 2.84
CA ALA A 22 0.42 8.32 2.64
C ALA A 22 1.38 8.13 1.44
N PHE A 23 2.02 6.96 1.37
CA PHE A 23 2.92 6.59 0.28
C PHE A 23 2.20 5.80 -0.82
N TYR A 24 2.86 5.69 -1.99
CA TYR A 24 2.47 4.89 -3.17
C TYR A 24 1.47 5.50 -4.15
N HIS A 25 0.99 6.73 -3.91
CA HIS A 25 0.19 7.48 -4.88
C HIS A 25 0.49 8.97 -4.79
N THR A 26 0.02 9.73 -5.79
CA THR A 26 0.06 11.20 -5.81
C THR A 26 -1.34 11.77 -5.53
N SER A 27 -1.44 13.08 -5.26
CA SER A 27 -2.72 13.76 -5.00
C SER A 27 -3.78 13.51 -6.08
N ASN A 28 -3.39 13.51 -7.36
CA ASN A 28 -4.31 13.26 -8.48
C ASN A 28 -4.99 11.89 -8.45
N PHE A 29 -4.39 10.92 -7.74
CA PHE A 29 -4.90 9.55 -7.59
C PHE A 29 -5.23 9.25 -6.11
N CYS A 30 -5.52 10.29 -5.33
CA CYS A 30 -5.91 10.16 -3.94
C CYS A 30 -7.43 9.97 -3.83
N HIS A 31 -7.84 8.94 -3.09
CA HIS A 31 -9.24 8.69 -2.73
C HIS A 31 -9.44 8.68 -1.21
N GLN A 32 -8.49 9.25 -0.46
CA GLN A 32 -8.47 9.29 0.99
C GLN A 32 -8.75 10.71 1.49
N SER A 33 -9.23 10.84 2.73
CA SER A 33 -9.42 12.14 3.35
C SER A 33 -8.09 12.88 3.50
N SER A 34 -8.16 14.21 3.36
CA SER A 34 -7.01 15.09 3.53
C SER A 34 -6.49 15.02 4.96
N ARG A 35 -5.16 15.02 5.10
CA ARG A 35 -4.45 15.04 6.37
C ARG A 35 -3.45 16.18 6.39
N CYS A 36 -3.54 17.01 7.42
CA CYS A 36 -2.70 18.18 7.57
C CYS A 36 -1.23 17.79 7.85
N VAL A 37 -0.29 18.44 7.16
CA VAL A 37 1.15 18.19 7.35
C VAL A 37 1.64 18.65 8.73
N LYS A 38 0.99 19.66 9.31
CA LYS A 38 1.40 20.30 10.59
C LYS A 38 0.90 19.52 11.81
N CYS A 39 -0.36 19.08 11.80
CA CYS A 39 -0.98 18.45 12.97
C CYS A 39 -1.43 17.00 12.74
N GLY A 40 -1.43 16.50 11.50
CA GLY A 40 -1.82 15.13 11.20
C GLY A 40 -3.32 14.84 11.23
N GLU A 41 -4.15 15.84 11.53
CA GLU A 41 -5.61 15.73 11.61
C GLU A 41 -6.30 15.86 10.24
N ASN A 42 -7.58 15.53 10.18
CA ASN A 42 -8.36 15.41 8.93
C ASN A 42 -8.83 16.78 8.40
N HIS A 43 -7.93 17.55 7.79
CA HIS A 43 -8.22 18.79 7.06
C HIS A 43 -7.07 19.13 6.12
N PHE A 44 -7.28 20.09 5.21
CA PHE A 44 -6.21 20.64 4.37
C PHE A 44 -5.24 21.48 5.19
N THR A 45 -3.97 21.52 4.81
CA THR A 45 -2.96 22.31 5.56
C THR A 45 -3.27 23.81 5.60
N SER A 46 -4.03 24.31 4.62
CA SER A 46 -4.55 25.70 4.56
C SER A 46 -5.55 26.04 5.68
N GLU A 47 -6.31 25.05 6.16
CA GLU A 47 -7.33 25.21 7.22
C GLU A 47 -6.74 25.00 8.62
N CYS A 48 -5.45 24.71 8.72
CA CYS A 48 -4.82 24.35 9.97
C CYS A 48 -4.60 25.58 10.86
N THR A 49 -5.23 25.57 12.03
CA THR A 49 -5.11 26.61 13.08
C THR A 49 -3.90 26.43 13.99
N LYS A 50 -3.13 25.35 13.82
CA LYS A 50 -1.97 25.05 14.67
C LYS A 50 -0.90 26.13 14.53
N PRO A 51 -0.42 26.72 15.64
CA PRO A 51 0.63 27.74 15.59
C PRO A 51 1.97 27.17 15.11
N PRO A 52 2.80 27.95 14.39
CA PRO A 52 4.11 27.50 13.91
C PRO A 52 5.12 27.15 15.03
N SER A 53 4.89 27.62 16.26
CA SER A 53 5.73 27.36 17.42
C SER A 53 5.60 25.93 17.96
N GLU A 54 4.50 25.24 17.65
CA GLU A 54 4.27 23.88 18.13
C GLU A 54 4.91 22.83 17.21
N PRO A 55 5.46 21.73 17.78
CA PRO A 55 6.11 20.69 17.00
C PRO A 55 5.11 19.99 16.09
N ALA A 56 5.47 19.72 14.84
CA ALA A 56 4.59 19.01 13.90
C ALA A 56 4.20 17.62 14.43
N LYS A 57 3.02 17.11 14.05
CA LYS A 57 2.56 15.76 14.39
C LYS A 57 2.43 14.91 13.13
N CYS A 58 3.05 13.74 13.16
CA CYS A 58 3.16 12.89 11.99
C CYS A 58 1.83 12.22 11.68
N ALA A 59 1.27 12.47 10.51
CA ALA A 59 0.02 11.86 10.07
C ALA A 59 0.06 10.31 9.94
N LEU A 60 1.25 9.70 9.96
CA LEU A 60 1.44 8.25 9.79
C LEU A 60 1.80 7.53 11.09
N CYS A 61 2.61 8.14 11.96
CA CYS A 61 3.09 7.51 13.19
C CYS A 61 2.82 8.32 14.47
N LEU A 62 2.16 9.48 14.34
CA LEU A 62 1.78 10.39 15.43
C LEU A 62 2.96 11.00 16.22
N GLY A 63 4.21 10.73 15.84
CA GLY A 63 5.40 11.32 16.46
C GLY A 63 5.60 12.82 16.14
N PRO A 64 6.54 13.49 16.85
CA PRO A 64 6.76 14.94 16.76
C PRO A 64 7.59 15.33 15.52
N HIS A 65 7.07 15.03 14.32
CA HIS A 65 7.68 15.36 13.03
C HIS A 65 6.61 15.34 11.92
N THR A 66 6.92 15.86 10.73
CA THR A 66 6.03 15.74 9.56
C THR A 66 6.09 14.34 8.95
N ALA A 67 5.04 13.88 8.28
CA ALA A 67 5.03 12.56 7.61
C ALA A 67 6.14 12.38 6.56
N SER A 68 6.71 13.46 6.04
CA SER A 68 7.83 13.46 5.09
C SER A 68 9.20 13.21 5.73
N TYR A 69 9.29 13.19 7.06
CA TYR A 69 10.54 12.96 7.78
C TYR A 69 11.11 11.57 7.52
N ARG A 70 12.36 11.50 7.05
CA ARG A 70 13.01 10.24 6.67
C ARG A 70 13.42 9.37 7.85
N GLY A 71 13.38 9.91 9.07
CA GLY A 71 13.55 9.15 10.30
C GLY A 71 12.26 8.50 10.82
N CYS A 72 11.10 8.78 10.20
CA CYS A 72 9.80 8.23 10.62
C CYS A 72 9.84 6.69 10.63
N PRO A 73 9.37 6.02 11.70
CA PRO A 73 9.37 4.56 11.79
C PRO A 73 8.58 3.89 10.66
N VAL A 74 7.46 4.49 10.23
CA VAL A 74 6.66 4.01 9.09
C VAL A 74 7.46 4.10 7.79
N PHE A 75 8.18 5.20 7.57
CA PHE A 75 9.03 5.34 6.38
C PHE A 75 10.22 4.38 6.40
N LYS A 76 10.86 4.17 7.56
CA LYS A 76 11.95 3.20 7.72
C LYS A 76 11.48 1.78 7.38
N LYS A 77 10.32 1.36 7.91
CA LYS A 77 9.71 0.06 7.60
C LYS A 77 9.39 -0.09 6.12
N LEU A 78 8.83 0.95 5.49
CA LEU A 78 8.59 0.97 4.05
C LEU A 78 9.88 0.78 3.23
N LYS A 79 10.96 1.48 3.61
CA LYS A 79 12.27 1.36 2.96
C LYS A 79 12.85 -0.05 3.11
N GLU A 80 12.73 -0.64 4.30
CA GLU A 80 13.20 -2.00 4.57
C GLU A 80 12.43 -3.04 3.74
N ASN A 81 11.11 -2.95 3.70
CA ASN A 81 10.26 -3.86 2.92
C ASN A 81 10.60 -3.80 1.42
N ARG A 82 10.89 -2.60 0.91
CA ARG A 82 11.35 -2.43 -0.47
C ARG A 82 12.70 -3.11 -0.72
N ARG A 83 13.66 -3.01 0.19
CA ARG A 83 14.95 -3.71 0.05
C ARG A 83 14.78 -5.23 0.04
N LYS A 84 13.89 -5.76 0.88
CA LYS A 84 13.57 -7.19 0.92
C LYS A 84 12.92 -7.67 -0.38
N SER A 85 11.99 -6.90 -0.96
CA SER A 85 11.35 -7.26 -2.23
C SER A 85 12.31 -7.14 -3.42
N GLU A 86 13.24 -6.20 -3.42
CA GLU A 86 14.32 -6.10 -4.42
C GLU A 86 15.27 -7.31 -4.35
N LEU A 87 15.63 -7.79 -3.14
CA LEU A 87 16.42 -9.01 -2.96
C LEU A 87 15.68 -10.27 -3.44
N HIS A 88 14.37 -10.35 -3.18
CA HIS A 88 13.57 -11.51 -3.63
C HIS A 88 13.41 -11.57 -5.16
N LYS A 89 13.50 -10.42 -5.85
CA LYS A 89 13.52 -10.37 -7.32
C LYS A 89 14.84 -10.87 -7.91
N SER A 90 15.97 -10.70 -7.22
CA SER A 90 17.27 -11.17 -7.72
C SER A 90 17.46 -12.69 -7.62
N ILE A 91 16.72 -13.37 -6.75
CA ILE A 91 16.79 -14.84 -6.59
C ILE A 91 15.92 -15.58 -7.63
N ARG A 92 14.93 -14.91 -8.25
CA ARG A 92 13.99 -15.52 -9.18
C ARG A 92 14.27 -15.26 -10.66
N HIS A 93 15.50 -15.35 -11.16
CA HIS A 93 15.73 -15.60 -12.61
C HIS A 93 17.07 -16.34 -12.81
N PRO A 94 17.04 -17.49 -13.48
CA PRO A 94 17.55 -17.50 -14.85
C PRO A 94 16.44 -17.98 -15.78
N VAL A 95 15.74 -17.04 -16.41
CA VAL A 95 15.09 -17.34 -17.68
C VAL A 95 15.95 -16.66 -18.72
N LEU A 96 16.62 -17.47 -19.55
CA LEU A 96 17.44 -17.03 -20.65
C LEU A 96 16.60 -16.13 -21.57
N TYR A 97 16.81 -14.83 -21.49
CA TYR A 97 16.30 -13.90 -22.46
C TYR A 97 17.43 -13.62 -23.45
N GLN A 98 17.35 -14.26 -24.62
CA GLN A 98 18.18 -13.88 -25.75
C GLN A 98 17.83 -12.45 -26.15
N ASN A 99 18.87 -11.65 -26.30
CA ASN A 99 18.83 -10.23 -26.59
C ASN A 99 18.14 -9.98 -27.94
N THR A 100 17.18 -9.06 -27.95
CA THR A 100 16.96 -8.18 -29.11
C THR A 100 16.87 -6.75 -28.62
N SER A 101 17.99 -6.06 -28.71
CA SER A 101 18.14 -4.63 -28.51
C SER A 101 17.43 -3.88 -29.60
N PHE A 102 16.37 -3.12 -29.29
CA PHE A 102 15.94 -2.00 -30.12
C PHE A 102 15.53 -0.81 -29.27
N THR A 103 16.33 0.24 -29.42
CA THR A 103 16.12 1.62 -28.97
C THR A 103 14.80 2.16 -29.51
N ASN A 104 14.04 2.91 -28.72
CA ASN A 104 13.05 3.83 -29.29
C ASN A 104 12.97 5.15 -28.51
N THR A 105 13.66 6.12 -29.09
CA THR A 105 13.34 7.55 -29.05
C THR A 105 11.96 7.79 -29.62
N SER A 106 11.13 8.52 -28.87
CA SER A 106 9.83 9.03 -29.33
C SER A 106 10.05 10.24 -30.25
N THR A 107 9.65 10.11 -31.52
CA THR A 107 9.24 11.26 -32.34
C THR A 107 7.92 10.91 -33.02
N TYR A 108 6.93 11.73 -32.70
CA TYR A 108 5.54 11.67 -33.11
C TYR A 108 5.39 11.99 -34.61
N LYS A 109 4.80 11.08 -35.40
CA LYS A 109 4.07 11.37 -36.66
C LYS A 109 3.06 10.25 -36.96
N SER A 110 1.79 10.62 -37.14
CA SER A 110 0.76 9.87 -37.89
C SER A 110 0.86 10.24 -39.40
N PRO A 111 0.02 9.76 -40.35
CA PRO A 111 -1.00 8.68 -40.37
C PRO A 111 -0.98 7.78 -41.65
N ASP A 112 -1.90 6.80 -41.70
CA ASP A 112 -2.73 6.37 -42.86
C ASP A 112 -2.49 5.01 -43.60
N VAL A 113 -3.65 4.38 -43.89
CA VAL A 113 -4.04 3.26 -44.80
C VAL A 113 -3.56 1.83 -44.54
N GLY A 114 -4.54 0.91 -44.42
CA GLY A 114 -4.40 -0.49 -44.85
C GLY A 114 -5.07 -1.53 -43.97
N ARG A 115 -5.90 -2.39 -44.56
CA ARG A 115 -6.89 -3.28 -43.95
C ARG A 115 -6.33 -4.68 -43.59
N GLU A 116 -6.73 -5.17 -42.41
CA GLU A 116 -6.90 -6.55 -41.89
C GLU A 116 -5.87 -7.64 -42.22
N ASP A 117 -5.25 -8.23 -41.18
CA ASP A 117 -5.28 -9.69 -40.98
C ASP A 117 -4.99 -10.06 -39.51
N HIS A 118 -5.87 -10.92 -38.95
CA HIS A 118 -5.90 -11.31 -37.55
C HIS A 118 -4.72 -12.23 -37.15
N ALA A 119 -3.82 -11.72 -36.29
CA ALA A 119 -2.96 -12.55 -35.44
C ALA A 119 -3.26 -12.24 -33.96
N ARG A 120 -3.73 -13.27 -33.25
CA ARG A 120 -4.25 -13.25 -31.87
C ARG A 120 -3.28 -12.59 -30.88
N GLN A 121 -3.60 -11.39 -30.41
CA GLN A 121 -3.01 -10.87 -29.18
C GLN A 121 -3.63 -11.59 -27.96
N PRO A 122 -2.86 -11.97 -26.94
CA PRO A 122 -3.42 -12.44 -25.68
C PRO A 122 -4.16 -11.26 -25.03
N LYS A 123 -5.50 -11.34 -25.01
CA LYS A 123 -6.37 -10.37 -24.34
C LYS A 123 -5.99 -10.30 -22.86
N MET A 124 -5.32 -9.22 -22.46
CA MET A 124 -5.12 -8.90 -21.05
C MET A 124 -6.50 -8.63 -20.44
N LYS A 125 -6.85 -9.36 -19.38
CA LYS A 125 -8.16 -9.23 -18.73
C LYS A 125 -8.35 -7.81 -18.22
N SER A 126 -9.49 -7.22 -18.54
CA SER A 126 -9.91 -5.92 -17.97
C SER A 126 -10.03 -6.03 -16.45
N TYR A 127 -9.87 -4.91 -15.73
CA TYR A 127 -10.15 -4.85 -14.29
C TYR A 127 -11.55 -5.40 -13.96
N ALA A 128 -12.53 -5.11 -14.82
CA ALA A 128 -13.88 -5.65 -14.72
C ALA A 128 -13.97 -7.18 -14.92
N GLU A 129 -13.04 -7.79 -15.67
CA GLU A 129 -12.94 -9.26 -15.83
C GLU A 129 -12.18 -9.91 -14.67
N ALA A 130 -11.27 -9.20 -14.00
CA ALA A 130 -10.53 -9.72 -12.84
C ALA A 130 -11.41 -9.86 -11.60
N VAL A 131 -12.40 -8.98 -11.43
CA VAL A 131 -13.33 -9.00 -10.29
C VAL A 131 -14.49 -9.99 -10.46
N LYS A 132 -14.73 -10.55 -11.66
CA LYS A 132 -15.76 -11.59 -11.86
C LYS A 132 -15.47 -12.88 -11.09
N PHE A 133 -14.22 -13.11 -10.67
CA PHE A 133 -13.85 -14.27 -9.85
C PHE A 133 -14.13 -14.11 -8.35
N VAL A 134 -14.61 -12.94 -7.91
CA VAL A 134 -14.95 -12.68 -6.48
C VAL A 134 -16.41 -13.04 -6.16
N ASN A 135 -17.17 -13.54 -7.13
CA ASN A 135 -18.46 -14.19 -6.89
C ASN A 135 -18.31 -15.69 -6.59
N ALA A 136 -17.27 -16.08 -5.85
CA ALA A 136 -17.32 -17.33 -5.08
C ALA A 136 -18.26 -17.09 -3.89
N PRO A 137 -19.11 -18.06 -3.52
CA PRO A 137 -20.31 -17.79 -2.74
C PRO A 137 -19.91 -17.22 -1.39
N VAL A 138 -20.30 -15.97 -1.14
CA VAL A 138 -20.18 -15.28 0.15
C VAL A 138 -20.69 -16.18 1.28
N GLU A 139 -21.72 -17.00 0.98
CA GLU A 139 -22.26 -18.04 1.84
C GLU A 139 -21.23 -19.06 2.34
N ALA A 140 -20.27 -19.49 1.50
CA ALA A 140 -19.25 -20.44 1.93
C ALA A 140 -18.24 -19.80 2.90
N ILE A 141 -17.89 -18.53 2.69
CA ILE A 141 -17.02 -17.77 3.59
C ILE A 141 -17.74 -17.51 4.92
N LEU A 142 -19.02 -17.11 4.87
CA LEU A 142 -19.84 -16.93 6.07
C LEU A 142 -19.96 -18.24 6.85
N THR A 143 -20.17 -19.37 6.17
CA THR A 143 -20.21 -20.71 6.79
C THR A 143 -18.89 -21.07 7.45
N ILE A 144 -17.74 -20.79 6.82
CA ILE A 144 -16.42 -21.05 7.42
C ILE A 144 -16.21 -20.19 8.67
N LEU A 145 -16.61 -18.91 8.64
CA LEU A 145 -16.47 -18.01 9.78
C LEU A 145 -17.40 -18.41 10.94
N THR A 146 -18.64 -18.78 10.67
CA THR A 146 -19.58 -19.22 11.70
C THR A 146 -19.13 -20.54 12.34
N GLN A 147 -18.64 -21.49 11.53
CA GLN A 147 -18.08 -22.73 12.04
C GLN A 147 -16.81 -22.51 12.89
N PHE A 148 -15.96 -21.57 12.50
CA PHE A 148 -14.79 -21.21 13.30
C PHE A 148 -15.20 -20.62 14.65
N ILE A 149 -16.15 -19.66 14.66
CA ILE A 149 -16.62 -19.01 15.88
C ILE A 149 -17.29 -20.03 16.81
N SER A 150 -18.10 -20.95 16.30
CA SER A 150 -18.75 -21.98 17.11
C SER A 150 -17.74 -22.95 17.73
N ASN A 151 -16.75 -23.41 16.95
CA ASN A 151 -15.67 -24.26 17.43
C ASN A 151 -14.79 -23.55 18.47
N PHE A 152 -14.53 -22.26 18.28
CA PHE A 152 -13.76 -21.48 19.24
C PHE A 152 -14.53 -21.28 20.55
N ASN A 153 -15.82 -20.97 20.46
CA ASN A 153 -16.68 -20.79 21.63
C ASN A 153 -16.86 -22.10 22.42
N SER A 154 -16.96 -23.25 21.75
CA SER A 154 -17.07 -24.55 22.42
C SER A 154 -15.79 -24.93 23.18
N LEU A 155 -14.62 -24.47 22.72
CA LEU A 155 -13.35 -24.67 23.42
C LEU A 155 -13.16 -23.69 24.58
N ILE A 156 -13.49 -22.41 24.38
CA ILE A 156 -13.13 -21.37 25.36
C ILE A 156 -14.15 -21.25 26.50
N SER A 157 -15.43 -21.52 26.26
CA SER A 157 -16.48 -21.36 27.28
C SER A 157 -16.30 -22.29 28.49
N PRO A 158 -15.98 -23.60 28.32
CA PRO A 158 -15.72 -24.48 29.45
C PRO A 158 -14.47 -24.07 30.25
N LEU A 159 -13.42 -23.58 29.57
CA LEU A 159 -12.20 -23.10 30.21
C LEU A 159 -12.45 -21.84 31.04
N ILE A 160 -13.23 -20.90 30.52
CA ILE A 160 -13.66 -19.70 31.25
C ILE A 160 -14.49 -20.13 32.46
N SER A 161 -15.46 -21.04 32.29
CA SER A 161 -16.30 -21.53 33.38
C SER A 161 -15.48 -22.16 34.52
N LEU A 162 -14.55 -23.07 34.16
CA LEU A 162 -13.66 -23.70 35.12
C LEU A 162 -12.79 -22.68 35.86
N PHE A 163 -12.25 -21.69 35.14
CA PHE A 163 -11.43 -20.63 35.74
C PHE A 163 -12.25 -19.75 36.68
N THR A 164 -13.47 -19.36 36.29
CA THR A 164 -14.38 -18.61 37.16
C THR A 164 -14.75 -19.39 38.41
N GLU A 165 -15.01 -20.70 38.30
CA GLU A 165 -15.32 -21.56 39.46
C GLU A 165 -14.14 -21.65 40.43
N VAL A 166 -12.91 -21.81 39.91
CA VAL A 166 -11.69 -21.83 40.72
C VAL A 166 -11.48 -20.50 41.45
N ILE A 167 -11.70 -19.37 40.77
CA ILE A 167 -11.62 -18.04 41.40
C ILE A 167 -12.67 -17.90 42.50
N HIS A 168 -13.93 -18.27 42.23
CA HIS A 168 -15.00 -18.19 43.22
C HIS A 168 -14.71 -19.07 44.44
N LYS A 169 -14.23 -20.30 44.26
CA LYS A 169 -13.88 -21.18 45.40
C LYS A 169 -12.69 -20.70 46.21
N ARG A 170 -11.79 -19.90 45.64
CA ARG A 170 -10.55 -19.44 46.29
C ARG A 170 -10.66 -18.06 46.91
N PHE A 171 -11.54 -17.21 46.39
CA PHE A 171 -11.59 -15.79 46.74
C PHE A 171 -13.00 -15.29 47.07
N SER A 172 -14.02 -16.15 47.10
CA SER A 172 -15.31 -15.79 47.70
C SER A 172 -15.21 -15.89 49.23
N PRO A 173 -15.71 -14.88 49.98
CA PRO A 173 -15.64 -14.83 51.45
C PRO A 173 -16.47 -15.92 52.13
#